data_AF-A0A8S8YI37-F1
#
_entry.id   AF-A0A8S8YI37-F1
#
_cell.length_a   1.000
_cell.length_b   1.000
_cell.length_c   1.000
_cell.angle_alpha   90.00
_cell.angle_beta   90.00
_cell.angle_gamma   90.00
#
_symmetry.space_group_name_H-M   'P 1'
#
loop_
_entity.id
_entity.type
_entity.pdbx_description
1 polymer ?
#
loop_
_entity_poly.entity_id
_entity_poly.type
_entity_poly.pdbx_seq_one_letter_code
_entity_poly.pdbx_strand_id
1 'polypeptide(L)'
;MITNESALIAHQDGVRFIDLAPGAEDIDHLQGHSVEALSYFCSQFCEIGESEGVWLALAEEEGNAWLHSTEDLSNWSSHLLIDDGSALTYSMATDNDEIIVTVGGILGSQTCTGSTPDSMNCESDSTERRDLFMHANSTWFVEGQSLHQLDDGASTPAWELGLPNGTILAYSNDALWVENAGLWVWNGSEFESIEISIPSAATQTMQH
;
A
#
# COMPACT_ATOMS: atom_id res chain seq x y z
N MET A 1 8.57 -18.77 8.72
CA MET A 1 8.62 -18.59 7.25
C MET A 1 7.22 -18.80 6.73
N ILE A 2 6.64 -17.83 6.03
CA ILE A 2 5.28 -17.95 5.48
C ILE A 2 5.35 -18.88 4.26
N THR A 3 4.52 -19.92 4.27
CA THR A 3 4.35 -20.89 3.18
C THR A 3 2.95 -20.74 2.56
N ASN A 4 2.68 -21.48 1.48
CA ASN A 4 1.35 -21.56 0.87
C ASN A 4 0.24 -22.07 1.82
N GLU A 5 0.60 -22.60 2.99
CA GLU A 5 -0.32 -23.05 4.03
C GLU A 5 -0.34 -22.09 5.23
N SER A 6 0.03 -20.83 5.04
CA SER A 6 -0.02 -19.84 6.12
C SER A 6 -0.36 -18.45 5.61
N ALA A 7 -0.88 -17.61 6.49
CA ALA A 7 -1.24 -16.23 6.19
C ALA A 7 -0.85 -15.29 7.33
N LEU A 8 -0.61 -14.03 6.98
CA LEU A 8 -0.42 -12.94 7.92
C LEU A 8 -1.55 -11.93 7.70
N ILE A 9 -2.25 -11.56 8.77
CA ILE A 9 -3.43 -10.68 8.69
C ILE A 9 -3.26 -9.55 9.69
N ALA A 10 -3.31 -8.30 9.21
CA ALA A 10 -3.34 -7.13 10.06
C ALA A 10 -4.74 -6.89 10.63
N HIS A 11 -4.77 -6.35 11.83
CA HIS A 11 -5.98 -5.92 12.50
C HIS A 11 -5.67 -4.76 13.46
N GLN A 12 -6.74 -4.13 13.96
CA GLN A 12 -6.69 -3.02 14.93
C GLN A 12 -6.01 -3.35 16.30
N ASP A 13 -5.49 -4.56 16.48
CA ASP A 13 -4.90 -5.04 17.74
C ASP A 13 -3.65 -5.89 17.47
N GLY A 14 -3.00 -5.66 16.33
CA GLY A 14 -1.77 -6.31 15.93
C GLY A 14 -1.85 -7.07 14.62
N VAL A 15 -1.12 -8.17 14.58
CA VAL A 15 -0.99 -9.03 13.42
C VAL A 15 -1.20 -10.48 13.83
N ARG A 16 -2.08 -11.18 13.11
CA ARG A 16 -2.29 -12.61 13.30
C ARG A 16 -1.56 -13.42 12.24
N PHE A 17 -0.71 -14.32 12.70
CA PHE A 17 -0.19 -15.41 11.90
C PHE A 17 -1.12 -16.63 12.00
N ILE A 18 -1.60 -17.10 10.86
CA ILE A 18 -2.48 -18.26 10.73
C ILE A 18 -1.69 -19.37 10.05
N ASP A 19 -1.62 -20.53 10.69
CA ASP A 19 -1.10 -21.76 10.11
C ASP A 19 -2.28 -22.68 9.74
N LEU A 20 -2.42 -22.98 8.46
CA LEU A 20 -3.52 -23.80 7.93
C LEU A 20 -3.30 -25.30 8.18
N ALA A 21 -2.16 -25.70 8.75
CA ALA A 21 -1.91 -27.07 9.14
C ALA A 21 -2.92 -27.55 10.22
N PRO A 22 -3.47 -28.78 10.11
CA PRO A 22 -4.45 -29.27 11.07
C PRO A 22 -3.95 -29.27 12.51
N GLY A 23 -4.60 -28.49 13.37
CA GLY A 23 -4.30 -28.42 14.80
C GLY A 23 -3.13 -27.51 15.16
N ALA A 24 -2.59 -26.75 14.20
CA ALA A 24 -1.71 -25.62 14.51
C ALA A 24 -2.51 -24.51 15.20
N GLU A 25 -1.87 -23.81 16.13
CA GLU A 25 -2.45 -22.65 16.79
C GLU A 25 -2.05 -21.37 16.04
N ASP A 26 -3.01 -20.45 15.90
CA ASP A 26 -2.74 -19.10 15.43
C ASP A 26 -1.88 -18.36 16.46
N ILE A 27 -1.00 -17.48 15.98
CA ILE A 27 -0.10 -16.69 16.83
C ILE A 27 -0.37 -15.21 16.57
N ASP A 28 -0.63 -14.47 17.64
CA ASP A 28 -0.77 -13.01 17.59
C ASP A 28 0.60 -12.34 17.85
N HIS A 29 0.90 -11.31 17.06
CA HIS A 29 2.07 -10.45 17.15
C HIS A 29 1.62 -9.00 17.26
N LEU A 30 2.48 -8.11 17.77
CA LEU A 30 2.19 -6.67 17.91
C LEU A 30 0.85 -6.40 18.62
N GLN A 31 0.55 -7.18 19.67
CA GLN A 31 -0.68 -7.01 20.45
C GLN A 31 -0.75 -5.60 21.05
N GLY A 32 -1.91 -4.94 20.90
CA GLY A 32 -2.12 -3.55 21.34
C GLY A 32 -1.75 -2.47 20.31
N HIS A 33 -1.20 -2.84 19.15
CA HIS A 33 -0.88 -1.89 18.07
C HIS A 33 -1.97 -1.92 16.98
N SER A 34 -2.51 -0.78 16.56
CA SER A 34 -3.47 -0.75 15.44
C SER A 34 -2.71 -0.85 14.13
N VAL A 35 -2.67 -2.04 13.51
CA VAL A 35 -1.94 -2.24 12.25
C VAL A 35 -2.85 -1.93 11.07
N GLU A 36 -2.45 -0.90 10.32
CA GLU A 36 -3.21 -0.33 9.20
C GLU A 36 -2.79 -0.93 7.85
N ALA A 37 -1.52 -1.34 7.72
CA ALA A 37 -1.01 -1.96 6.50
C ALA A 37 0.07 -3.03 6.77
N LEU A 38 0.09 -4.06 5.92
CA LEU A 38 1.15 -5.06 5.87
C LEU A 38 1.80 -5.09 4.50
N SER A 39 3.12 -5.22 4.46
CA SER A 39 3.84 -5.50 3.22
C SER A 39 5.02 -6.43 3.50
N TYR A 40 5.52 -7.04 2.43
CA TYR A 40 6.80 -7.75 2.44
C TYR A 40 7.77 -6.95 1.57
N PHE A 41 8.90 -6.56 2.17
CA PHE A 41 9.93 -5.77 1.51
C PHE A 41 11.19 -6.61 1.32
N CYS A 42 11.82 -6.44 0.16
CA CYS A 42 13.07 -7.09 -0.14
C CYS A 42 13.86 -6.26 -1.13
N SER A 43 15.06 -5.82 -0.75
CA SER A 43 15.87 -4.89 -1.54
C SER A 43 16.56 -5.52 -2.77
N GLN A 44 16.38 -6.83 -2.99
CA GLN A 44 16.85 -7.57 -4.16
C GLN A 44 15.73 -8.45 -4.71
N PHE A 45 15.87 -9.07 -5.87
CA PHE A 45 14.84 -9.95 -6.44
C PHE A 45 14.41 -11.02 -5.44
N CYS A 46 13.14 -10.97 -5.02
CA CYS A 46 12.63 -11.81 -3.95
C CYS A 46 11.31 -12.45 -4.33
N GLU A 47 11.30 -13.78 -4.28
CA GLU A 47 10.05 -14.55 -4.20
C GLU A 47 9.69 -14.69 -2.71
N ILE A 48 8.42 -14.44 -2.36
CA ILE A 48 7.92 -14.58 -0.99
C ILE A 48 8.23 -16.00 -0.50
N GLY A 49 9.09 -16.12 0.51
CA GLY A 49 9.48 -17.40 1.12
C GLY A 49 10.80 -18.01 0.63
N GLU A 50 11.47 -17.43 -0.37
CA GLU A 50 12.76 -17.93 -0.89
C GLU A 50 13.97 -17.02 -0.60
N SER A 51 13.74 -15.79 -0.19
CA SER A 51 14.75 -14.73 -0.06
C SER A 51 14.74 -14.03 1.31
N GLU A 52 15.86 -13.42 1.70
CA GLU A 52 16.03 -12.62 2.93
C GLU A 52 15.29 -11.27 2.80
N GLY A 53 13.97 -11.30 2.97
CA GLY A 53 13.13 -10.11 3.05
C GLY A 53 12.54 -9.89 4.44
N VAL A 54 12.00 -8.69 4.65
CA VAL A 54 11.42 -8.27 5.93
C VAL A 54 9.92 -8.07 5.79
N TRP A 55 9.17 -8.58 6.76
CA TRP A 55 7.77 -8.22 6.95
C TRP A 55 7.71 -6.83 7.57
N LEU A 56 6.82 -6.01 7.03
CA LEU A 56 6.55 -4.65 7.47
C LEU A 56 5.11 -4.57 7.98
N ALA A 57 4.91 -3.91 9.11
CA ALA A 57 3.60 -3.56 9.63
C ALA A 57 3.57 -2.07 9.98
N LEU A 58 2.72 -1.31 9.30
CA LEU A 58 2.49 0.10 9.58
C LEU A 58 1.38 0.20 10.62
N ALA A 59 1.67 0.84 11.75
CA ALA A 59 0.74 0.99 12.85
C ALA A 59 0.47 2.45 13.21
N GLU A 60 -0.75 2.68 13.70
CA GLU A 60 -1.18 3.91 14.35
C GLU A 60 -1.17 3.73 15.87
N GLU A 61 -0.55 4.66 16.57
CA GLU A 61 -0.57 4.73 18.04
C GLU A 61 -0.67 6.19 18.50
N GLU A 62 -1.79 6.55 19.12
CA GLU A 62 -2.02 7.90 19.68
C GLU A 62 -1.84 9.05 18.65
N GLY A 63 -2.16 8.80 17.39
CA GLY A 63 -1.99 9.71 16.27
C GLY A 63 -0.57 9.76 15.72
N ASN A 64 0.30 8.83 16.12
CA ASN A 64 1.66 8.67 15.61
C ASN A 64 1.75 7.49 14.65
N ALA A 65 2.71 7.56 13.72
CA ALA A 65 2.95 6.50 12.74
C ALA A 65 4.21 5.70 13.12
N TRP A 66 4.05 4.38 13.20
CA TRP A 66 5.13 3.43 13.51
C TRP A 66 5.30 2.42 12.40
N LEU A 67 6.53 2.16 12.01
CA LEU A 67 6.89 1.04 11.13
C LEU A 67 7.50 -0.07 11.96
N HIS A 68 6.81 -1.19 12.07
CA HIS A 68 7.37 -2.40 12.64
C HIS A 68 7.95 -3.28 11.55
N SER A 69 9.08 -3.93 11.83
CA SER A 69 9.74 -4.83 10.89
C SER A 69 10.22 -6.13 11.55
N THR A 70 10.22 -7.22 10.80
CA THR A 70 10.74 -8.52 11.26
C THR A 70 11.17 -9.42 10.09
N GLU A 71 12.22 -10.21 10.30
CA GLU A 71 12.67 -11.24 9.36
C GLU A 71 12.02 -12.61 9.65
N ASP A 72 11.62 -12.87 10.90
CA ASP A 72 11.27 -14.21 11.37
C ASP A 72 9.93 -14.31 12.12
N LEU A 73 9.18 -13.20 12.22
CA LEU A 73 7.93 -13.02 13.00
C LEU A 73 8.09 -13.15 14.52
N SER A 74 9.21 -13.68 15.01
CA SER A 74 9.43 -13.89 16.44
C SER A 74 9.86 -12.61 17.15
N ASN A 75 10.61 -11.73 16.45
CA ASN A 75 11.09 -10.47 16.99
C ASN A 75 10.76 -9.32 16.03
N TRP A 76 9.95 -8.38 16.51
CA TRP A 76 9.62 -7.16 15.79
C TRP A 76 10.45 -6.00 16.31
N SER A 77 11.06 -5.25 15.40
CA SER A 77 11.69 -3.96 15.67
C SER A 77 10.71 -2.85 15.31
N SER A 78 10.67 -1.77 16.09
CA SER A 78 9.73 -0.67 15.92
C SER A 78 10.48 0.62 15.64
N HIS A 79 10.08 1.33 14.58
CA HIS A 79 10.67 2.59 14.16
C HIS A 79 9.58 3.65 14.13
N LEU A 80 9.74 4.70 14.93
CA LEU A 80 8.84 5.84 14.93
C LEU A 80 9.10 6.67 13.66
N LEU A 81 8.08 6.80 12.81
CA LEU A 81 8.16 7.61 11.59
C LEU A 81 7.77 9.06 11.86
N ILE A 82 6.63 9.27 12.52
CA ILE A 82 6.05 10.59 12.77
C ILE A 82 5.49 10.63 14.20
N ASP A 83 5.86 11.67 14.95
CA ASP A 83 5.52 11.90 16.36
C ASP A 83 4.86 13.28 16.57
N ASP A 84 3.77 13.53 15.87
CA ASP A 84 3.03 14.79 15.98
C ASP A 84 1.58 14.63 16.45
N GLY A 85 1.14 13.38 16.69
CA GLY A 85 -0.20 13.05 17.18
C GLY A 85 -1.33 13.44 16.22
N SER A 86 -1.04 13.71 14.95
CA SER A 86 -1.99 14.29 14.00
C SER A 86 -2.40 13.36 12.87
N ALA A 87 -1.85 12.15 12.83
CA ALA A 87 -2.04 11.21 11.74
C ALA A 87 -3.45 10.59 11.76
N LEU A 88 -4.04 10.48 10.56
CA LEU A 88 -5.43 10.09 10.32
C LEU A 88 -5.57 9.03 9.23
N THR A 89 -4.69 9.05 8.23
CA THR A 89 -4.68 8.09 7.13
C THR A 89 -3.29 7.55 6.92
N TYR A 90 -3.20 6.25 6.63
CA TYR A 90 -1.95 5.52 6.54
C TYR A 90 -1.99 4.65 5.29
N SER A 91 -0.92 4.69 4.50
CA SER A 91 -0.73 3.69 3.46
C SER A 91 0.74 3.38 3.31
N MET A 92 1.01 2.15 2.88
CA MET A 92 2.36 1.63 2.67
C MET A 92 2.40 0.86 1.36
N ALA A 93 3.47 1.08 0.60
CA ALA A 93 3.83 0.26 -0.54
C ALA A 93 5.33 -0.01 -0.54
N THR A 94 5.70 -1.01 -1.32
CA THR A 94 7.09 -1.37 -1.60
C THR A 94 7.27 -1.32 -3.11
N ASP A 95 8.30 -0.62 -3.55
CA ASP A 95 8.63 -0.51 -4.97
C ASP A 95 10.12 -0.83 -5.16
N ASN A 96 10.41 -1.99 -5.75
CA ASN A 96 11.75 -2.53 -5.91
C ASN A 96 12.58 -2.50 -4.60
N ASP A 97 13.46 -1.51 -4.45
CA ASP A 97 14.36 -1.30 -3.32
C ASP A 97 13.93 -0.15 -2.39
N GLU A 98 12.72 0.38 -2.55
CA GLU A 98 12.17 1.47 -1.75
C GLU A 98 10.92 1.02 -0.95
N ILE A 99 10.89 1.41 0.32
CA ILE A 99 9.70 1.38 1.18
C ILE A 99 9.11 2.78 1.17
N ILE A 100 7.81 2.89 0.90
CA ILE A 100 7.10 4.16 0.87
C ILE A 100 5.93 4.10 1.84
N VAL A 101 5.87 5.08 2.73
CA VAL A 101 4.77 5.26 3.68
C VAL A 101 4.21 6.67 3.50
N THR A 102 2.91 6.78 3.26
CA THR A 102 2.21 8.06 3.23
C THR A 102 1.34 8.18 4.47
N VAL A 103 1.50 9.29 5.20
CA VAL A 103 0.72 9.60 6.39
C VAL A 103 0.01 10.93 6.17
N GLY A 104 -1.31 10.87 6.12
CA GLY A 104 -2.17 12.06 6.05
C GLY A 104 -2.67 12.43 7.44
N GLY A 105 -2.65 13.71 7.77
CA GLY A 105 -3.07 14.23 9.06
C GLY A 105 -3.78 15.58 8.96
N ILE A 106 -4.05 16.19 10.10
CA ILE A 106 -4.76 17.48 10.18
C ILE A 106 -3.95 18.62 9.54
N LEU A 107 -2.62 18.50 9.54
CA LEU A 107 -1.71 19.56 9.11
C LEU A 107 -1.23 19.41 7.66
N GLY A 108 -1.68 18.37 6.95
CA GLY A 108 -1.22 17.99 5.61
C GLY A 108 -0.83 16.52 5.57
N SER A 109 -0.05 16.14 4.56
CA SER A 109 0.52 14.80 4.46
C SER A 109 2.04 14.82 4.51
N GLN A 110 2.61 13.70 4.92
CA GLN A 110 4.03 13.42 4.92
C GLN A 110 4.27 12.10 4.18
N THR A 111 5.33 12.07 3.38
CA THR A 111 5.81 10.84 2.75
C THR A 111 7.14 10.46 3.38
N CYS A 112 7.22 9.24 3.89
CA CYS A 112 8.44 8.63 4.37
C CYS A 112 8.95 7.64 3.33
N THR A 113 10.20 7.78 2.91
CA THR A 113 10.85 6.81 2.03
C THR A 113 12.16 6.30 2.60
N GLY A 114 12.54 5.08 2.23
CA GLY A 114 13.80 4.50 2.65
C GLY A 114 14.03 3.12 2.03
N SER A 115 15.30 2.73 1.89
CA SER A 115 15.68 1.41 1.37
C SER A 115 15.74 0.32 2.44
N THR A 116 15.48 0.68 3.70
CA THR A 116 15.39 -0.20 4.87
C THR A 116 14.49 0.46 5.93
N PRO A 117 13.89 -0.30 6.87
CA PRO A 117 13.07 0.28 7.95
C PRO A 117 13.82 1.31 8.82
N ASP A 118 15.13 1.13 9.01
CA ASP A 118 15.98 2.03 9.79
C ASP A 118 16.41 3.30 9.03
N SER A 119 16.31 3.31 7.70
CA SER A 119 16.73 4.43 6.85
C SER A 119 15.58 5.33 6.42
N MET A 120 14.39 5.16 6.98
CA MET A 120 13.21 5.92 6.61
C MET A 120 13.42 7.40 6.91
N ASN A 121 13.16 8.25 5.91
CA ASN A 121 13.19 9.70 6.03
C ASN A 121 11.83 10.27 5.62
N CYS A 122 11.22 11.04 6.52
CA CYS A 122 9.89 11.62 6.32
C CYS A 122 10.00 13.10 5.94
N GLU A 123 9.32 13.49 4.86
CA GLU A 123 9.22 14.88 4.43
C GLU A 123 7.74 15.29 4.28
N SER A 124 7.44 16.55 4.60
CA SER A 124 6.11 17.10 4.35
C SER A 124 5.87 17.27 2.86
N ASP A 125 4.72 16.78 2.38
CA ASP A 125 4.39 16.90 0.97
C ASP A 125 3.98 18.34 0.62
N SER A 126 4.49 18.86 -0.49
CA SER A 126 4.06 20.18 -1.00
C SER A 126 2.63 20.17 -1.53
N THR A 127 2.14 19.00 -1.93
CA THR A 127 0.77 18.73 -2.36
C THR A 127 0.37 17.40 -1.76
N GLU A 128 -0.84 17.34 -1.23
CA GLU A 128 -1.27 16.18 -0.47
C GLU A 128 -1.20 14.89 -1.28
N ARG A 129 -0.52 13.88 -0.72
CA ARG A 129 -0.43 12.53 -1.27
C ARG A 129 -1.33 11.58 -0.50
N ARG A 130 -2.10 10.79 -1.24
CA ARG A 130 -3.13 9.88 -0.73
C ARG A 130 -3.18 8.62 -1.55
N ASP A 131 -3.91 7.63 -1.03
CA ASP A 131 -4.31 6.43 -1.76
C ASP A 131 -3.13 5.78 -2.49
N LEU A 132 -2.10 5.39 -1.72
CA LEU A 132 -1.00 4.59 -2.24
C LEU A 132 -1.50 3.14 -2.43
N PHE A 133 -1.43 2.62 -3.65
CA PHE A 133 -1.90 1.28 -4.00
C PHE A 133 -1.04 0.64 -5.10
N MET A 134 -1.10 -0.68 -5.20
CA MET A 134 -0.51 -1.40 -6.33
C MET A 134 -1.52 -1.62 -7.45
N HIS A 135 -1.09 -1.41 -8.69
CA HIS A 135 -1.84 -1.75 -9.90
C HIS A 135 -0.88 -2.27 -10.96
N ALA A 136 -1.15 -3.50 -11.43
CA ALA A 136 -0.31 -4.23 -12.39
C ALA A 136 1.19 -4.23 -12.03
N ASN A 137 1.51 -4.53 -10.76
CA ASN A 137 2.87 -4.56 -10.18
C ASN A 137 3.63 -3.23 -10.20
N SER A 138 2.93 -2.12 -10.41
CA SER A 138 3.48 -0.77 -10.22
C SER A 138 2.80 -0.11 -9.02
N THR A 139 3.55 0.73 -8.34
CA THR A 139 3.04 1.52 -7.22
C THR A 139 2.45 2.83 -7.75
N TRP A 140 1.25 3.17 -7.29
CA TRP A 140 0.53 4.36 -7.70
C TRP A 140 0.02 5.12 -6.50
N PHE A 141 -0.08 6.44 -6.63
CA PHE A 141 -0.64 7.31 -5.61
C PHE A 141 -1.38 8.49 -6.23
N VAL A 142 -2.28 9.07 -5.44
CA VAL A 142 -2.99 10.31 -5.79
C VAL A 142 -2.25 11.49 -5.18
N GLU A 143 -1.81 12.42 -6.02
CA GLU A 143 -1.25 13.71 -5.60
C GLU A 143 -2.22 14.82 -6.01
N GLY A 144 -2.85 15.46 -5.01
CA GLY A 144 -3.93 16.43 -5.24
C GLY A 144 -5.15 15.79 -5.91
N GLN A 145 -5.25 15.91 -7.24
CA GLN A 145 -6.34 15.32 -8.05
C GLN A 145 -5.81 14.45 -9.20
N SER A 146 -4.49 14.24 -9.26
CA SER A 146 -3.86 13.49 -10.34
C SER A 146 -3.35 12.15 -9.82
N LEU A 147 -3.43 11.12 -10.65
CA LEU A 147 -2.79 9.85 -10.41
C LEU A 147 -1.35 9.89 -10.91
N HIS A 148 -0.44 9.36 -10.10
CA HIS A 148 0.97 9.28 -10.40
C HIS A 148 1.48 7.85 -10.22
N GLN A 149 2.31 7.40 -11.15
CA GLN A 149 3.13 6.22 -10.97
C GLN A 149 4.34 6.61 -10.14
N LEU A 150 4.66 5.80 -9.14
CA LEU A 150 5.94 5.83 -8.47
C LEU A 150 6.84 4.77 -9.09
N ASP A 151 8.06 5.17 -9.45
CA ASP A 151 9.12 4.29 -9.95
C ASP A 151 10.48 4.84 -9.51
N ASP A 152 11.15 4.16 -8.58
CA ASP A 152 12.49 4.52 -8.06
C ASP A 152 12.54 6.00 -7.58
N GLY A 153 11.59 6.36 -6.71
CA GLY A 153 11.42 7.72 -6.18
C GLY A 153 10.95 8.77 -7.21
N ALA A 154 10.84 8.43 -8.49
CA ALA A 154 10.31 9.31 -9.53
C ALA A 154 8.79 9.22 -9.61
N SER A 155 8.14 10.38 -9.70
CA SER A 155 6.69 10.49 -9.88
C SER A 155 6.35 10.84 -11.32
N THR A 156 5.66 9.94 -12.02
CA THR A 156 5.21 10.15 -13.41
C THR A 156 3.69 10.28 -13.45
N PRO A 157 3.14 11.42 -13.93
CA PRO A 157 1.69 11.57 -14.03
C PRO A 157 1.06 10.56 -15.00
N ALA A 158 -0.04 9.93 -14.61
CA ALA A 158 -0.69 8.87 -15.39
C ALA A 158 -1.17 9.33 -16.78
N TRP A 159 -1.44 10.63 -16.97
CA TRP A 159 -1.83 11.17 -18.27
C TRP A 159 -0.67 11.23 -19.28
N GLU A 160 0.58 11.29 -18.81
CA GLU A 160 1.76 11.11 -19.68
C GLU A 160 1.88 9.68 -20.18
N LEU A 161 1.28 8.75 -19.44
CA LEU A 161 1.22 7.32 -19.72
C LEU A 161 -0.07 6.90 -20.43
N GLY A 162 -0.86 7.87 -20.92
CA GLY A 162 -2.06 7.60 -21.72
C GLY A 162 -3.37 7.49 -20.95
N LEU A 163 -3.37 7.66 -19.62
CA LEU A 163 -4.62 7.70 -18.86
C LEU A 163 -5.39 8.99 -19.18
N PRO A 164 -6.67 8.92 -19.56
CA PRO A 164 -7.45 10.13 -19.81
C PRO A 164 -7.69 10.91 -18.52
N ASN A 165 -7.82 12.24 -18.65
CA ASN A 165 -8.22 13.08 -17.54
C ASN A 165 -9.63 12.72 -17.07
N GLY A 166 -9.79 12.55 -15.76
CA GLY A 166 -11.06 12.30 -15.11
C GLY A 166 -10.86 11.90 -13.65
N THR A 167 -11.95 11.91 -12.88
CA THR A 167 -11.93 11.42 -11.50
C THR A 167 -11.77 9.91 -11.50
N ILE A 168 -10.85 9.36 -10.70
CA ILE A 168 -10.79 7.91 -10.46
C ILE A 168 -11.94 7.55 -9.52
N LEU A 169 -12.87 6.73 -10.01
CA LEU A 169 -14.04 6.28 -9.27
C LEU A 169 -13.76 5.01 -8.47
N ALA A 170 -12.89 4.14 -8.99
CA ALA A 170 -12.47 2.90 -8.37
C ALA A 170 -11.17 2.39 -8.99
N TYR A 171 -10.43 1.57 -8.23
CA TYR A 171 -9.23 0.89 -8.71
C TYR A 171 -9.17 -0.54 -8.15
N SER A 172 -8.52 -1.42 -8.90
CA SER A 172 -8.10 -2.76 -8.48
C SER A 172 -6.69 -3.02 -8.99
N ASN A 173 -6.13 -4.18 -8.64
CA ASN A 173 -4.85 -4.62 -9.21
C ASN A 173 -4.89 -4.71 -10.75
N ASP A 174 -6.07 -4.89 -11.36
CA ASP A 174 -6.23 -5.19 -12.78
C ASP A 174 -6.75 -4.02 -13.61
N ALA A 175 -7.59 -3.13 -13.03
CA ALA A 175 -8.18 -2.03 -13.79
C ALA A 175 -8.46 -0.79 -12.93
N LEU A 176 -8.47 0.36 -13.59
CA LEU A 176 -8.91 1.65 -13.05
C LEU A 176 -10.22 2.06 -13.73
N TRP A 177 -11.19 2.55 -12.97
CA TRP A 177 -12.39 3.20 -13.51
C TRP A 177 -12.22 4.71 -13.46
N VAL A 178 -12.12 5.32 -14.63
CA VAL A 178 -12.11 6.78 -14.81
C VAL A 178 -13.50 7.30 -15.18
N GLU A 179 -13.97 8.29 -14.43
CA GLU A 179 -15.24 8.97 -14.66
C GLU A 179 -15.32 9.48 -16.12
N ASN A 180 -16.43 9.20 -16.80
CA ASN A 180 -16.68 9.55 -18.21
C ASN A 180 -15.71 8.94 -19.24
N ALA A 181 -14.71 8.15 -18.84
CA ALA A 181 -13.75 7.51 -19.75
C ALA A 181 -13.72 5.98 -19.67
N GLY A 182 -14.38 5.38 -18.68
CA GLY A 182 -14.54 3.92 -18.59
C GLY A 182 -13.41 3.21 -17.86
N LEU A 183 -13.17 1.94 -18.19
CA LEU A 183 -12.16 1.10 -17.56
C LEU A 183 -10.85 1.13 -18.35
N TRP A 184 -9.74 1.23 -17.62
CA TRP A 184 -8.39 1.35 -18.15
C TRP A 184 -7.45 0.37 -17.44
N VAL A 185 -6.51 -0.19 -18.19
CA VAL A 185 -5.53 -1.16 -17.67
C VAL A 185 -4.12 -0.67 -17.98
N TRP A 186 -3.23 -0.77 -17.01
CA TRP A 186 -1.80 -0.57 -17.20
C TRP A 186 -1.16 -1.83 -17.80
N ASN A 187 -0.54 -1.71 -18.98
CA ASN A 187 0.15 -2.83 -19.64
C ASN A 187 1.66 -2.90 -19.31
N GLY A 188 2.15 -2.03 -18.41
CA GLY A 188 3.58 -1.86 -18.11
C GLY A 188 4.28 -0.75 -18.89
N SER A 189 3.60 -0.10 -19.85
CA SER A 189 4.16 0.98 -20.66
C SER A 189 3.17 2.11 -20.96
N GLU A 190 1.90 1.78 -21.20
CA GLU A 190 0.82 2.75 -21.40
C GLU A 190 -0.50 2.21 -20.83
N PHE A 191 -1.45 3.12 -20.60
CA PHE A 191 -2.82 2.77 -20.27
C PHE A 191 -3.63 2.46 -21.53
N GLU A 192 -4.31 1.32 -21.51
CA GLU A 192 -5.22 0.88 -22.58
C GLU A 192 -6.66 0.84 -22.08
N SER A 193 -7.60 1.34 -22.89
CA SER A 193 -9.03 1.23 -22.59
C SER A 193 -9.51 -0.20 -22.79
N ILE A 194 -10.29 -0.73 -21.84
CA ILE A 194 -10.92 -2.03 -21.97
C ILE A 194 -12.45 -1.92 -22.00
N GLU A 195 -13.07 -2.62 -22.93
CA GLU A 195 -14.52 -2.78 -22.95
C GLU A 195 -14.90 -4.05 -22.19
N ILE A 196 -15.22 -3.91 -20.91
CA ILE A 196 -15.89 -4.98 -20.17
C ILE A 196 -17.40 -4.74 -20.26
N SER A 197 -18.13 -5.75 -20.69
CA SER A 197 -19.58 -5.81 -20.51
C SER A 197 -19.88 -5.89 -19.01
N ILE A 198 -20.16 -4.75 -18.39
CA ILE A 198 -20.58 -4.68 -16.99
C ILE A 198 -21.83 -5.55 -16.84
N PRO A 199 -21.87 -6.54 -15.93
CA PRO A 199 -23.05 -7.35 -15.71
C PRO A 199 -24.27 -6.46 -15.45
N SER A 200 -25.39 -6.75 -16.09
CA SER A 200 -26.60 -5.91 -16.04
C SER A 200 -27.11 -5.61 -14.62
N ALA A 201 -26.69 -6.40 -13.63
CA ALA A 201 -26.98 -6.20 -12.22
C ALA A 201 -26.27 -4.97 -11.60
N ALA A 202 -25.07 -4.60 -12.07
CA ALA A 202 -24.35 -3.43 -11.56
C ALA A 202 -24.87 -2.10 -12.14
N THR A 203 -25.58 -2.14 -13.28
CA THR A 203 -26.20 -0.98 -13.92
C THR A 203 -27.56 -0.56 -13.33
N GLN A 204 -28.18 -1.35 -12.44
CA GLN A 204 -29.51 -1.03 -11.91
C GLN A 204 -29.51 -0.08 -10.71
N THR A 205 -28.36 0.22 -10.10
CA THR A 205 -28.28 1.02 -8.88
C THR A 205 -27.97 2.51 -9.10
N MET A 206 -27.73 2.96 -10.34
CA MET A 206 -27.42 4.37 -10.68
C MET A 206 -28.56 5.08 -11.43
N GLN A 207 -29.81 4.73 -11.12
CA GLN A 207 -30.98 5.51 -11.52
C GLN A 207 -31.85 5.81 -10.29
N HIS A 208 -31.40 6.76 -9.47
CA HIS A 208 -32.31 7.56 -8.62
C HIS A 208 -31.78 8.98 -8.46
#